data_AF-A0A162GG63-F1
#
_entry.id   AF-A0A162GG63-F1
#
_cell.length_a   1.000
_cell.length_b   1.000
_cell.length_c   1.000
_cell.angle_alpha   90.00
_cell.angle_beta   90.00
_cell.angle_gamma   90.00
#
_symmetry.space_group_name_H-M   'P 1'
#
loop_
_entity.id
_entity.type
_entity.pdbx_description
1 polymer ?
#
loop_
_entity_poly.entity_id
_entity_poly.type
_entity_poly.pdbx_seq_one_letter_code
_entity_poly.pdbx_strand_id
1 'polypeptide(L)' 'MMFDQHANLKYKFGNRHFWSVGYYVSTVGLNEATIRKYIRDQEKHDQAQDRLSVREYEDPFKGQGK' A
#
# COMPACT_ATOMS: atom_id res chain seq x y z
N MET A 1 11.19 -8.51 -7.62
CA MET A 1 9.95 -8.10 -6.91
C MET A 1 9.56 -6.69 -7.34
N MET A 2 8.32 -6.24 -7.17
CA MET A 2 7.80 -5.01 -7.81
C MET A 2 8.65 -3.74 -7.57
N PHE A 3 9.28 -3.64 -6.39
CA PHE A 3 10.20 -2.54 -6.05
C PHE A 3 11.61 -2.67 -6.66
N ASP A 4 12.02 -3.85 -7.13
CA ASP A 4 13.29 -4.05 -7.84
C ASP A 4 13.21 -3.54 -9.28
N GLN A 5 12.02 -3.59 -9.89
CA GLN A 5 11.75 -3.04 -11.22
C GLN A 5 11.33 -1.56 -11.19
N HIS A 6 10.79 -1.09 -10.04
CA HIS A 6 10.34 0.29 -9.86
C HIS A 6 10.92 0.88 -8.56
N ALA A 7 12.22 1.19 -8.57
CA ALA A 7 12.95 1.69 -7.40
C ALA A 7 12.38 3.00 -6.82
N ASN A 8 11.74 3.81 -7.65
CA ASN A 8 11.04 5.05 -7.30
C ASN A 8 9.76 4.82 -6.46
N LEU A 9 9.10 3.66 -6.58
CA LEU A 9 7.93 3.33 -5.74
C LEU A 9 8.32 3.05 -4.28
N LYS A 10 9.55 2.65 -4.03
CA LYS A 10 10.12 2.38 -2.70
C LYS A 10 10.04 3.59 -1.76
N TYR A 11 10.13 4.80 -2.31
CA TYR A 11 10.11 6.05 -1.55
C TYR A 11 8.70 6.59 -1.32
N LYS A 12 7.76 6.29 -2.24
CA LYS A 12 6.34 6.64 -2.07
C LYS A 12 5.64 5.75 -1.04
N PHE A 13 6.01 4.47 -0.99
CA PHE A 13 5.45 3.50 -0.06
C PHE A 13 6.48 3.19 1.02
N GLY A 14 6.77 4.16 1.90
CA GLY A 14 7.96 4.19 2.79
C GLY A 14 8.30 2.88 3.52
N ASN A 15 7.32 2.02 3.79
CA ASN A 15 7.51 0.71 4.42
C ASN A 15 7.79 -0.47 3.44
N ARG A 16 8.01 -0.18 2.14
CA ARG A 16 8.20 -1.15 1.04
C ARG A 16 7.14 -2.25 0.97
N HIS A 17 5.92 -1.97 1.42
CA HIS A 17 4.78 -2.85 1.29
C HIS A 17 3.94 -2.39 0.09
N PHE A 18 3.79 -3.25 -0.91
CA PHE A 18 2.97 -2.95 -2.09
C PHE A 18 1.53 -3.46 -1.93
N TRP A 19 1.38 -4.58 -1.23
CA TRP A 19 0.08 -5.20 -0.96
C TRP A 19 -0.36 -4.91 0.47
N SER A 20 -1.67 -4.76 0.65
CA SER A 20 -2.29 -4.79 1.97
C SER A 20 -2.09 -6.17 2.61
N VAL A 21 -2.11 -6.22 3.94
CA VAL A 21 -1.79 -7.44 4.71
C VAL A 21 -2.87 -8.53 4.56
N GLY A 22 -4.11 -8.13 4.33
CA GLY A 22 -5.26 -9.01 4.19
C GLY A 22 -5.62 -9.31 2.74
N TYR A 23 -6.28 -10.43 2.52
CA TYR A 23 -6.82 -10.84 1.23
C TYR A 23 -8.28 -11.29 1.36
N TYR A 24 -9.04 -11.17 0.27
CA TYR A 24 -10.42 -11.67 0.15
C TYR A 24 -10.50 -12.71 -0.98
N VAL A 25 -11.15 -13.84 -0.72
CA VAL A 25 -11.36 -14.93 -1.69
C VAL A 25 -12.82 -15.38 -1.63
N SER A 26 -13.44 -15.56 -2.81
CA SER A 26 -14.77 -16.17 -2.96
C SER A 26 -14.69 -17.30 -3.97
N THR A 27 -15.33 -18.43 -3.68
CA THR A 27 -15.33 -19.64 -4.53
C THR A 27 -16.50 -19.67 -5.52
N VAL A 28 -17.59 -18.94 -5.26
CA VAL A 28 -18.77 -18.87 -6.14
C VAL A 28 -19.51 -17.56 -5.90
N GLY A 29 -19.68 -16.75 -6.96
CA GLY A 29 -20.39 -15.47 -6.91
C GLY A 29 -19.59 -14.33 -6.24
N LEU A 30 -19.39 -13.25 -6.98
CA LEU A 30 -18.83 -12.01 -6.44
C LEU A 30 -19.98 -11.16 -5.87
N ASN A 31 -19.96 -10.90 -4.56
CA ASN A 31 -20.83 -9.90 -3.94
C ASN A 31 -20.06 -8.58 -3.86
N GLU A 32 -20.35 -7.68 -4.80
CA GLU A 32 -19.70 -6.37 -4.89
C GLU A 32 -19.81 -5.55 -3.60
N ALA A 33 -20.96 -5.62 -2.90
CA ALA A 33 -21.17 -4.90 -1.66
C ALA A 33 -20.22 -5.38 -0.55
N THR A 34 -19.97 -6.70 -0.49
CA THR A 34 -19.04 -7.31 0.47
C THR A 34 -17.60 -6.92 0.16
N ILE A 35 -17.19 -6.94 -1.11
CA ILE A 35 -15.83 -6.56 -1.51
C ILE A 35 -15.58 -5.09 -1.22
N ARG A 36 -16.56 -4.22 -1.54
CA ARG A 36 -16.46 -2.78 -1.28
C ARG A 36 -16.36 -2.48 0.22
N LYS A 37 -17.10 -3.22 1.05
CA LYS A 37 -16.99 -3.11 2.51
C LYS A 37 -15.60 -3.56 2.98
N TYR A 38 -15.13 -4.71 2.50
CA TYR A 38 -13.81 -5.25 2.86
C TYR A 38 -12.68 -4.26 2.54
N ILE A 39 -12.65 -3.71 1.33
CA ILE A 39 -11.64 -2.72 0.92
C ILE A 39 -11.67 -1.49 1.83
N ARG A 40 -12.85 -0.92 2.11
CA ARG A 40 -12.98 0.28 2.98
C ARG A 40 -12.52 0.03 4.41
N ASP A 41 -12.85 -1.13 4.96
CA ASP A 41 -12.46 -1.48 6.32
C ASP A 41 -10.93 -1.71 6.37
N GLN A 42 -10.38 -2.37 5.36
CA GLN A 42 -8.94 -2.60 5.23
C GLN A 42 -8.14 -1.31 5.05
N GLU A 43 -8.60 -0.39 4.19
CA GLU A 43 -7.99 0.93 4.01
C GLU A 43 -7.92 1.74 5.32
N LYS A 44 -8.97 1.68 6.16
CA LYS A 44 -8.97 2.34 7.47
C LYS A 44 -7.97 1.72 8.44
N HIS A 45 -7.89 0.39 8.45
CA HIS A 45 -6.92 -0.33 9.28
C HIS A 45 -5.48 -0.04 8.84
N ASP A 46 -5.23 -0.06 7.54
CA ASP A 46 -3.92 0.23 6.96
C ASP A 46 -3.53 1.69 7.20
N GLN A 47 -4.45 2.67 7.09
CA GLN A 47 -4.18 4.07 7.46
C GLN A 47 -3.78 4.25 8.93
N ALA A 48 -4.45 3.53 9.84
CA ALA A 48 -4.12 3.58 11.26
C ALA A 48 -2.73 2.97 11.56
N GLN A 49 -2.38 1.89 10.85
CA GLN A 49 -1.10 1.20 10.98
C GLN A 49 0.05 1.96 10.31
N ASP A 50 -0.19 2.53 9.13
CA ASP A 50 0.80 3.32 8.40
C ASP A 50 1.16 4.59 9.15
N ARG A 51 0.19 5.26 9.79
CA ARG A 51 0.43 6.44 10.65
C ARG A 51 1.39 6.16 11.81
N LEU A 52 1.50 4.91 12.27
CA LEU A 52 2.46 4.49 13.30
C LEU A 52 3.86 4.20 12.73
N SER A 53 3.96 3.93 11.42
CA SER A 53 5.19 3.46 10.77
C SER A 53 5.91 4.51 9.92
N VAL A 54 5.43 5.76 9.90
CA VAL A 54 6.06 6.90 9.18
C VAL A 54 7.43 7.21 9.79
N ARG A 55 8.42 6.40 9.46
CA ARG A 55 9.83 6.76 9.47
C ARG A 55 10.07 7.37 8.10
N GLU A 56 9.90 8.68 8.01
CA GLU A 56 10.13 9.46 6.79
C GLU A 56 11.54 9.18 6.27
N TYR A 57 11.65 8.36 5.22
CA TYR A 57 12.85 8.31 4.41
C TYR A 57 12.64 9.30 3.28
N GLU A 58 13.18 10.51 3.45
CA GLU A 58 13.19 11.49 2.37
C GLU A 58 13.86 10.90 1.12
N ASP A 59 13.26 11.16 -0.04
CA ASP A 59 13.78 10.72 -1.34
C ASP A 59 15.12 11.44 -1.63
N PRO A 60 16.26 10.72 -1.67
CA PRO A 60 17.57 11.32 -1.88
C PRO A 60 17.76 11.88 -3.29
N PHE A 61 16.82 11.62 -4.21
CA PHE A 61 16.85 12.12 -5.59
C PHE A 61 16.00 13.38 -5.78
N LYS A 62 15.31 13.86 -4.74
CA LYS A 62 14.52 15.09 -4.77
C LYS A 62 15.44 16.31 -4.86
N GLY A 63 15.79 16.71 -6.09
CA GLY A 63 16.63 17.88 -6.38
C GLY A 63 17.68 17.68 -7.48
N GLN A 64 17.88 16.45 -7.97
CA GLN A 64 18.79 16.19 -9.10
C GLN A 64 18.04 16.29 -10.43
N GLY A 65 17.58 17.49 -10.75
CA GLY A 65 16.77 17.74 -11.93
C GLY A 65 16.84 19.19 -12.39
N LYS A 66 18.06 19.60 -12.80
CA LYS A 66 18.47 20.92 -13.33
C LYS A 66 18.41 22.11 -12.37
#